data_AF-A0A536BAT2-F1
#
_entry.id   AF-A0A536BAT2-F1
#
_cell.length_a   1.000
_cell.length_b   1.000
_cell.length_c   1.000
_cell.angle_alpha   90.00
_cell.angle_beta   90.00
_cell.angle_gamma   90.00
#
_symmetry.space_group_name_H-M   'P 1'
#
loop_
_entity.id
_entity.type
_entity.pdbx_description
1 polymer ?
#
loop_
_entity_poly.entity_id
_entity_poly.type
_entity_poly.pdbx_seq_one_letter_code
_entity_poly.pdbx_strand_id
1 'polypeptide(L)'
;MARALALGLLVGFPIAASPGPISFLVLRRTLARGWRSGLVSGLGVATGDAIYAALAAFGVAVVTNVLISQRRWIGLLGGIALVVIGLRTISQNPPPRSSPKRADLRRWWRSP
;
A
#
# COMPACT_ATOMS: atom_id res chain seq x y z
N MET A 1 25.43 8.23 -16.49
CA MET A 1 24.03 8.72 -16.33
C MET A 1 22.99 7.76 -16.91
N ALA A 2 23.11 7.31 -18.17
CA ALA A 2 22.13 6.39 -18.80
C ALA A 2 21.84 5.10 -18.02
N ARG A 3 22.87 4.47 -17.42
CA ARG A 3 22.72 3.24 -16.62
C ARG A 3 21.88 3.45 -15.34
N ALA A 4 21.98 4.61 -14.70
CA ALA A 4 21.20 4.93 -13.51
C ALA A 4 19.72 5.13 -13.84
N LEU A 5 19.43 5.78 -14.97
CA LEU A 5 18.06 5.93 -15.48
C LEU A 5 17.46 4.58 -15.87
N ALA A 6 18.23 3.72 -16.56
CA ALA A 6 17.77 2.38 -16.94
C ALA A 6 17.47 1.50 -15.71
N LEU A 7 18.35 1.48 -14.70
CA LEU A 7 18.12 0.72 -13.47
C LEU A 7 16.95 1.27 -12.66
N GLY A 8 16.85 2.60 -12.54
CA GLY A 8 15.73 3.26 -11.87
C GLY A 8 14.38 2.94 -12.54
N LEU A 9 14.34 2.93 -13.88
CA LEU A 9 13.16 2.55 -14.63
C LEU A 9 12.82 1.06 -14.43
N LEU A 10 13.80 0.17 -14.58
CA LEU A 10 13.59 -1.28 -14.46
C LEU A 10 13.13 -1.72 -13.07
N VAL A 11 13.64 -1.08 -12.01
CA VAL A 11 13.25 -1.42 -10.62
C VAL A 11 11.99 -0.65 -10.19
N GLY A 12 11.83 0.60 -10.62
CA GLY A 12 10.68 1.43 -10.27
C GLY A 12 9.39 1.03 -11.00
N PHE A 13 9.48 0.60 -12.25
CA PHE A 13 8.33 0.19 -13.04
C PHE A 13 7.49 -0.93 -12.41
N PRO A 14 8.06 -2.06 -11.94
CA PRO A 14 7.28 -3.11 -11.28
C PRO A 14 6.69 -2.67 -9.94
N ILE A 15 7.36 -1.76 -9.21
CA ILE A 15 6.83 -1.19 -7.96
C ILE A 15 5.59 -0.33 -8.26
N ALA A 16 5.64 0.49 -9.31
CA ALA A 16 4.53 1.34 -9.73
C ALA A 16 3.38 0.55 -10.39
N ALA A 17 3.72 -0.53 -11.11
CA ALA A 17 2.75 -1.34 -11.85
C ALA A 17 1.86 -2.21 -10.95
N SER A 18 2.25 -2.42 -9.68
CA SER A 18 1.43 -3.17 -8.72
C SER A 18 0.46 -2.22 -8.01
N PRO A 19 -0.83 -2.13 -8.42
CA PRO A 19 -1.83 -1.40 -7.64
C PRO A 19 -1.96 -2.05 -6.27
N GLY A 20 -1.45 -1.37 -5.26
CA GLY A 20 -1.44 -1.88 -3.90
C GLY A 20 -2.84 -2.02 -3.29
N PRO A 21 -2.96 -2.68 -2.13
CA PRO A 21 -4.23 -2.83 -1.42
C PRO A 21 -4.89 -1.48 -1.08
N ILE A 22 -4.08 -0.43 -0.86
CA ILE A 22 -4.56 0.93 -0.56
C ILE A 22 -5.34 1.50 -1.75
N SER A 23 -4.83 1.37 -2.97
CA SER A 23 -5.47 1.88 -4.19
C SER A 23 -6.84 1.22 -4.41
N PHE A 24 -6.93 -0.10 -4.23
CA PHE A 24 -8.20 -0.83 -4.29
C PHE A 24 -9.18 -0.41 -3.19
N LEU A 25 -8.68 -0.11 -1.99
CA LEU A 25 -9.51 0.28 -0.86
C LEU A 25 -10.12 1.68 -1.07
N VAL A 26 -9.33 2.63 -1.58
CA VAL A 26 -9.80 3.97 -1.96
C VAL A 26 -10.81 3.87 -3.11
N LEU A 27 -10.54 3.05 -4.13
CA LEU A 27 -11.45 2.86 -5.26
C LEU A 27 -12.78 2.25 -4.82
N ARG A 28 -12.76 1.18 -4.01
CA ARG A 28 -13.97 0.56 -3.44
C ARG A 28 -14.78 1.55 -2.60
N ARG A 29 -14.12 2.36 -1.78
CA ARG A 29 -14.80 3.35 -0.92
C ARG A 29 -15.43 4.47 -1.75
N THR A 30 -14.74 4.92 -2.80
CA THR A 30 -15.26 5.90 -3.78
C THR A 30 -16.48 5.36 -4.52
N LEU A 31 -16.44 4.11 -4.98
CA LEU A 31 -17.55 3.48 -5.68
C LEU A 31 -18.75 3.19 -4.76
N ALA A 32 -18.49 2.83 -3.49
CA ALA A 32 -19.55 2.47 -2.54
C ALA A 32 -20.26 3.68 -1.89
N ARG A 33 -19.58 4.83 -1.73
CA ARG A 33 -20.10 6.02 -1.05
C ARG A 33 -20.05 7.31 -1.88
N GLY A 34 -19.70 7.20 -3.17
CA GLY A 34 -19.58 8.33 -4.10
C GLY A 34 -18.26 9.11 -3.99
N TRP A 35 -18.02 10.01 -4.95
CA TRP A 35 -16.76 10.75 -5.14
C TRP A 35 -16.31 11.55 -3.90
N ARG A 36 -17.24 12.14 -3.16
CA ARG A 36 -16.91 12.93 -1.94
C ARG A 36 -16.20 12.08 -0.88
N SER A 37 -16.59 10.81 -0.73
CA SER A 37 -15.95 9.91 0.22
C SER A 37 -14.54 9.49 -0.21
N GLY A 38 -14.32 9.40 -1.53
CA GLY A 38 -13.01 9.18 -2.13
C GLY A 38 -12.05 10.33 -1.88
N LEU A 39 -12.52 11.58 -2.05
CA LEU A 39 -11.71 12.78 -1.84
C LEU A 39 -11.21 12.89 -0.39
N VAL A 40 -12.09 12.65 0.59
CA VAL A 40 -11.73 12.68 2.02
C VAL A 40 -10.74 11.56 2.36
N SER A 41 -10.96 10.35 1.85
CA SER A 41 -10.05 9.23 2.11
C SER A 41 -8.68 9.43 1.43
N GLY A 42 -8.65 10.01 0.23
CA GLY A 42 -7.42 10.34 -0.48
C GLY A 42 -6.63 11.45 0.22
N LEU A 43 -7.31 12.52 0.67
CA LEU A 43 -6.68 13.59 1.45
C LEU A 43 -6.09 13.06 2.76
N GLY A 44 -6.77 12.13 3.43
CA GLY A 44 -6.24 11.47 4.63
C GLY A 44 -4.94 10.71 4.36
N VAL A 45 -4.89 9.92 3.28
CA VAL A 45 -3.68 9.19 2.87
C VAL A 45 -2.55 10.16 2.53
N ALA A 46 -2.82 11.18 1.70
CA ALA A 46 -1.83 12.17 1.30
C ALA A 46 -1.27 12.96 2.50
N THR A 47 -2.12 13.30 3.47
CA THR A 47 -1.70 14.00 4.69
C THR A 47 -0.81 13.09 5.55
N GLY A 48 -1.16 11.81 5.67
CA GLY A 48 -0.33 10.83 6.36
C GLY A 48 1.05 10.68 5.72
N ASP A 49 1.09 10.54 4.39
CA ASP A 49 2.33 10.41 3.64
C ASP A 49 3.18 11.69 3.72
N ALA A 50 2.57 12.88 3.71
CA ALA A 50 3.26 14.15 3.87
C ALA A 50 3.89 14.29 5.27
N ILE A 51 3.15 13.95 6.33
CA ILE A 51 3.68 13.97 7.70
C ILE A 51 4.82 12.94 7.83
N TYR A 52 4.64 11.74 7.30
CA TYR A 52 5.68 10.72 7.30
C TYR A 52 6.94 11.18 6.55
N ALA A 53 6.79 11.77 5.36
CA ALA A 53 7.90 12.31 4.58
C ALA A 53 8.60 13.47 5.30
N ALA A 54 7.85 14.35 5.97
CA ALA A 54 8.40 15.43 6.77
C ALA A 54 9.22 14.89 7.95
N LEU A 55 8.67 13.91 8.69
CA LEU A 55 9.38 13.22 9.77
C LEU A 55 10.64 12.51 9.26
N ALA A 56 10.59 11.88 8.09
CA ALA A 56 11.74 11.26 7.47
C ALA A 56 12.79 12.31 7.05
N ALA A 57 12.39 13.41 6.41
CA ALA A 57 13.31 14.46 5.98
C ALA A 57 14.04 15.12 7.18
N PHE A 58 13.31 15.42 8.27
CA PHE A 58 13.90 15.98 9.48
C PHE A 58 14.66 14.94 10.31
N GLY A 59 14.11 13.73 10.46
CA GLY A 59 14.65 12.68 11.32
C GLY A 59 15.86 11.98 10.71
N VAL A 60 15.88 11.74 9.40
CA VAL A 60 16.98 11.05 8.72
C VAL A 60 18.28 11.85 8.82
N ALA A 61 18.24 13.19 8.81
CA ALA A 61 19.42 14.03 8.99
C ALA A 61 20.13 13.77 10.34
N VAL A 62 19.36 13.58 11.42
CA VAL A 62 19.88 13.29 12.77
C VAL A 62 20.23 11.80 12.92
N VAL A 63 19.40 10.92 12.36
CA VAL A 63 19.50 9.47 12.51
C VAL A 63 20.64 8.87 11.70
N THR A 64 20.99 9.46 10.53
CA THR A 64 22.03 8.91 9.64
C THR A 64 23.37 8.66 10.34
N ASN A 65 23.75 9.53 11.29
CA ASN A 65 25.01 9.39 12.04
C ASN A 65 25.02 8.15 12.97
N VAL A 66 23.87 7.78 13.54
CA VAL A 66 23.70 6.59 14.40
C VAL A 66 23.41 5.34 13.56
N LEU A 67 22.72 5.51 12.42
CA LEU A 67 22.28 4.44 11.55
C LEU A 67 23.44 3.68 10.88
N ILE A 68 24.57 4.36 10.62
CA ILE A 68 25.75 3.73 10.00
C ILE A 68 26.37 2.69 10.94
N SER A 69 26.37 2.94 12.26
CA SER A 69 26.91 2.02 13.27
C SER A 69 26.00 0.79 13.50
N GLN A 70 24.68 0.96 13.40
CA GLN A 70 23.68 -0.10 13.68
C GLN A 70 23.03 -0.70 12.41
N ARG A 71 23.55 -0.38 11.22
CA ARG A 71 22.98 -0.80 9.92
C ARG A 71 22.75 -2.32 9.82
N ARG A 72 23.63 -3.12 10.43
CA ARG A 72 23.49 -4.59 10.49
C ARG A 72 22.26 -5.01 11.29
N TRP A 73 22.01 -4.41 12.45
CA TRP A 73 20.86 -4.75 13.30
C TRP A 73 19.53 -4.36 12.66
N ILE A 74 19.48 -3.18 12.04
CA ILE A 74 18.27 -2.71 11.34
C ILE A 74 17.96 -3.57 10.13
N GLY A 75 18.99 -3.97 9.36
CA GLY A 75 18.82 -4.90 8.24
C GLY A 75 18.33 -6.28 8.68
N LEU A 76 18.86 -6.80 9.79
CA LEU A 76 18.38 -8.06 10.36
C LEU A 76 16.93 -7.97 10.80
N LEU A 77 16.56 -6.91 11.53
CA LEU A 77 15.21 -6.73 12.04
C LEU A 77 14.20 -6.55 10.89
N GLY A 78 14.55 -5.76 9.88
CA GLY A 78 13.73 -5.56 8.67
C GLY A 78 13.59 -6.85 7.84
N GLY A 79 14.69 -7.60 7.67
CA GLY A 79 14.67 -8.88 6.98
C GLY A 79 13.82 -9.93 7.69
N ILE A 80 13.98 -10.06 9.02
CA ILE A 80 13.15 -10.95 9.84
C ILE A 80 11.68 -10.54 9.74
N ALA A 81 11.37 -9.24 9.85
CA ALA A 81 9.99 -8.75 9.71
C ALA A 81 9.39 -9.12 8.34
N LEU A 82 10.15 -8.97 7.25
CA LEU A 82 9.70 -9.37 5.90
C LEU A 82 9.47 -10.87 5.78
N VAL A 83 10.36 -11.71 6.34
CA VAL A 83 10.18 -13.16 6.37
C VAL A 83 8.91 -13.52 7.15
N VAL A 84 8.70 -12.90 8.32
CA VAL A 84 7.49 -13.13 9.13
C VAL A 84 6.24 -12.73 8.38
N ILE A 85 6.23 -11.57 7.71
CA ILE A 85 5.09 -11.10 6.91
C ILE A 85 4.84 -12.08 5.75
N GLY A 86 5.88 -12.46 5.01
CA GLY A 86 5.77 -13.41 3.89
C GLY A 86 5.22 -14.76 4.32
N LEU A 87 5.74 -15.33 5.41
CA LEU A 87 5.24 -16.58 5.99
C LEU A 87 3.79 -16.45 6.44
N ARG A 88 3.40 -15.32 7.07
CA ARG A 88 2.01 -15.07 7.44
C ARG A 88 1.11 -14.93 6.22
N THR A 89 1.54 -14.28 5.14
CA THR A 89 0.75 -14.15 3.91
C THR A 89 0.51 -15.50 3.23
N ILE A 90 1.50 -16.40 3.24
CA ILE A 90 1.34 -17.76 2.71
C ILE A 90 0.43 -18.62 3.61
N SER A 91 0.49 -18.41 4.93
CA SER A 91 -0.29 -19.17 5.92
C SER A 91 -1.70 -18.63 6.14
N GLN A 92 -2.02 -17.43 5.64
CA GLN A 92 -3.37 -16.88 5.65
C GLN A 92 -4.21 -17.56 4.57
N ASN A 93 -5.15 -18.41 5.00
CA ASN A 93 -6.19 -18.92 4.13
C ASN A 93 -6.88 -17.75 3.42
N PRO A 94 -7.03 -17.79 2.08
CA PRO A 94 -7.68 -16.72 1.35
C PRO A 94 -9.06 -16.49 1.96
N PRO A 95 -9.43 -15.24 2.32
CA PRO A 95 -10.76 -14.97 2.85
C PRO A 95 -11.78 -15.49 1.84
N PRO A 96 -12.85 -16.17 2.30
CA PRO A 96 -13.84 -16.75 1.41
C PRO A 96 -14.24 -15.68 0.41
N ARG A 97 -13.98 -15.95 -0.88
CA ARG A 97 -14.32 -15.05 -1.98
C ARG A 97 -15.74 -14.60 -1.70
N SER A 98 -15.92 -13.32 -1.41
CA SER A 98 -17.24 -12.71 -1.39
C SER A 98 -17.70 -12.75 -2.85
N SER A 99 -18.27 -13.90 -3.24
CA SER A 99 -19.07 -14.05 -4.45
C SER A 99 -19.95 -12.82 -4.49
N PRO A 100 -19.89 -11.99 -5.55
CA PRO A 100 -20.79 -10.87 -5.70
C PRO A 100 -22.17 -11.45 -5.50
N LYS A 101 -22.84 -11.02 -4.44
CA LYS A 101 -24.12 -11.58 -4.02
C LYS A 101 -25.04 -11.39 -5.21
N ARG A 102 -25.24 -12.46 -6.00
CA ARG A 102 -26.13 -12.56 -7.17
C ARG A 102 -27.60 -12.52 -6.71
N ALA A 103 -27.86 -11.80 -5.63
CA ALA A 103 -29.12 -11.71 -4.91
C ALA A 103 -29.94 -10.46 -5.28
N ASP A 104 -29.40 -9.55 -6.09
CA ASP A 104 -30.12 -8.32 -6.45
C ASP A 104 -30.54 -8.23 -7.93
N LEU A 105 -29.90 -8.99 -8.83
CA LEU A 105 -30.34 -9.07 -10.23
C LEU A 105 -31.74 -9.71 -10.38
N ARG A 106 -32.12 -10.61 -9.45
CA ARG A 106 -33.47 -11.19 -9.39
C ARG A 106 -34.50 -10.28 -8.69
N ARG A 107 -34.06 -9.28 -7.92
CA ARG A 107 -34.92 -8.30 -7.26
C ARG A 107 -35.29 -7.18 -8.23
N TRP A 108 -34.35 -6.75 -9.08
CA TRP A 108 -34.57 -5.76 -10.15
C TRP A 108 -35.61 -6.19 -11.21
N TRP A 109 -35.71 -7.49 -11.51
CA TRP A 109 -36.68 -8.04 -12.48
C TRP A 109 -38.12 -8.14 -11.94
N ARG A 110 -38.35 -7.93 -10.65
CA ARG A 110 -39.67 -8.14 -10.00
C ARG A 110 -40.36 -6.88 -9.52
N SER A 111 -39.83 -5.71 -9.83
CA SER A 111 -40.50 -4.43 -9.55
C SER A 111 -41.37 -4.06 -10.76
N PRO A 112 -42.71 -4.06 -10.65
CA PRO A 112 -43.60 -3.50 -11.68
C PRO A 112 -43.47 -1.98 -11.78
#